data_AF-A0AA87Z8U7-F1
#
_entry.id   AF-A0AA87Z8U7-F1
#
_cell.length_a   1.000
_cell.length_b   1.000
_cell.length_c   1.000
_cell.angle_alpha   90.00
_cell.angle_beta   90.00
_cell.angle_gamma   90.00
#
_symmetry.space_group_name_H-M   'P 1'
#
loop_
_entity.id
_entity.type
_entity.pdbx_description
1 polymer ?
#
loop_
_entity_poly.entity_id
_entity_poly.type
_entity_poly.pdbx_seq_one_letter_code
_entity_poly.pdbx_strand_id
1 'polypeptide(L)'
;MTSGKGSLPRSVKVKNKNPAPIQITAEQIIHEARELHRSERLAVRTPTRTIADAAELVDYRSRKREEFEDQIRLSRGDTRVYIRYARWEESQKDFRRVRSVWERALEVDHRNHGLWLQYAEFEMKNRFVNHARNVFERAVAVLPGVDRLWWRYIQMEETLGNEAGVRRISEMWTKLTEEH
;
A
#
# COMPACT_ATOMS: atom_id res chain seq x y z
N MET A 1 17.18 -72.21 -9.44
CA MET A 1 17.99 -71.94 -8.23
C MET A 1 18.32 -70.45 -8.22
N THR A 2 17.85 -69.75 -7.19
CA THR A 2 17.87 -68.28 -7.04
C THR A 2 19.23 -67.83 -6.51
N SER A 3 20.01 -67.08 -7.29
CA SER A 3 21.22 -66.42 -6.78
C SER A 3 20.84 -65.22 -5.91
N GLY A 4 21.13 -65.33 -4.62
CA GLY A 4 20.91 -64.27 -3.62
C GLY A 4 21.78 -63.05 -3.88
N LYS A 5 21.17 -61.87 -3.95
CA LYS A 5 21.86 -60.57 -3.95
C LYS A 5 22.45 -60.32 -2.56
N GLY A 6 23.76 -60.52 -2.41
CA GLY A 6 24.51 -60.01 -1.26
C GLY A 6 24.72 -58.51 -1.40
N SER A 7 24.07 -57.71 -0.55
CA SER A 7 24.34 -56.27 -0.43
C SER A 7 25.69 -56.07 0.26
N LEU A 8 26.62 -55.37 -0.39
CA LEU A 8 27.90 -55.00 0.21
C LEU A 8 27.69 -54.00 1.37
N PRO A 9 28.39 -54.17 2.51
CA PRO A 9 28.23 -53.28 3.66
C PRO A 9 28.68 -51.86 3.31
N ARG A 10 27.88 -50.84 3.66
CA ARG A 10 28.27 -49.42 3.50
C ARG A 10 29.59 -49.19 4.23
N SER A 11 30.59 -48.68 3.52
CA SER A 11 31.87 -48.30 4.11
C SER A 11 31.65 -47.21 5.18
N VAL A 12 32.13 -47.48 6.39
CA VAL A 12 32.13 -46.50 7.48
C VAL A 12 33.20 -45.47 7.14
N LYS A 13 32.81 -44.28 6.67
CA LYS A 13 33.72 -43.16 6.50
C LYS A 13 34.22 -42.71 7.88
N VAL A 14 35.46 -43.05 8.23
CA VAL A 14 36.14 -42.51 9.41
C VAL A 14 36.32 -41.00 9.19
N LYS A 15 35.58 -40.18 9.93
CA LYS A 15 35.70 -38.72 9.86
C LYS A 15 36.89 -38.29 10.70
N ASN A 16 37.76 -37.46 10.12
CA ASN A 16 38.86 -36.83 10.85
C ASN A 16 38.29 -35.90 11.93
N LYS A 17 38.71 -36.08 13.18
CA LYS A 17 38.27 -35.30 14.35
C LYS A 17 39.26 -34.21 14.76
N ASN A 18 40.32 -34.01 14.00
CA ASN A 18 41.28 -32.94 14.26
C ASN A 18 40.57 -31.58 14.17
N PRO A 19 40.96 -30.60 15.00
CA PRO A 19 40.36 -29.28 14.96
C PRO A 19 40.53 -28.66 13.57
N ALA A 20 39.44 -28.11 13.01
CA ALA A 20 39.50 -27.44 11.73
C ALA A 20 40.45 -26.22 11.82
N PRO A 21 41.29 -25.98 10.79
CA PRO A 21 42.22 -24.86 10.79
C PRO A 21 41.51 -23.49 10.77
N ILE A 22 40.28 -23.45 10.28
CA ILE A 22 39.41 -22.26 10.26
C ILE A 22 38.13 -22.63 10.99
N GLN A 23 37.80 -21.86 12.02
CA GLN A 23 36.54 -22.00 12.74
C GLN A 23 35.47 -21.16 12.05
N ILE A 24 34.28 -21.72 11.87
CA ILE A 24 33.16 -21.01 11.25
C ILE A 24 32.69 -19.93 12.22
N THR A 25 32.73 -18.67 11.80
CA THR A 25 32.25 -17.54 12.60
C THR A 25 30.76 -17.30 12.39
N ALA A 26 30.10 -16.70 13.37
CA ALA A 26 28.68 -16.33 13.25
C ALA A 26 28.43 -15.38 12.07
N GLU A 27 29.37 -14.47 11.79
CA GLU A 27 29.30 -13.54 10.66
C GLU A 27 29.33 -14.28 9.31
N GLN A 28 30.15 -15.32 9.19
CA GLN A 28 30.25 -16.10 7.95
C GLN A 28 28.94 -16.86 7.66
N ILE A 29 28.31 -17.43 8.69
CA ILE A 29 27.01 -18.09 8.56
C ILE A 29 25.92 -17.08 8.17
N ILE A 30 25.90 -15.91 8.81
CA ILE A 30 24.91 -14.85 8.51
C ILE A 30 25.10 -14.31 7.09
N HIS A 31 26.34 -14.11 6.65
CA HIS A 31 26.66 -13.65 5.30
C HIS A 31 26.26 -14.67 4.24
N GLU A 32 26.62 -15.94 4.43
CA GLU A 32 26.25 -17.02 3.51
C GLU A 32 24.73 -17.22 3.42
N ALA A 33 24.03 -17.21 4.56
CA ALA A 33 22.57 -17.26 4.59
C ALA A 33 21.94 -16.08 3.84
N ARG A 34 22.51 -14.88 3.97
CA ARG A 34 22.04 -13.69 3.26
C ARG A 34 22.26 -13.79 1.74
N GLU A 35 23.42 -14.31 1.30
CA GLU A 35 23.71 -14.52 -0.12
C GLU A 35 22.82 -15.59 -0.74
N LEU A 36 22.58 -16.71 -0.03
CA LEU A 36 21.68 -17.77 -0.47
C LEU A 36 20.24 -17.27 -0.58
N HIS A 37 19.75 -16.54 0.43
CA HIS A 37 18.41 -15.94 0.33
C HIS A 37 18.33 -14.90 -0.78
N ARG A 38 19.41 -14.15 -1.06
CA ARG A 38 19.44 -13.19 -2.17
C ARG A 38 19.38 -13.91 -3.51
N SER A 39 20.19 -14.96 -3.70
CA SER A 39 20.21 -15.73 -4.95
C SER A 39 18.90 -16.47 -5.19
N GLU A 40 18.31 -17.05 -4.14
CA GLU A 40 16.99 -17.69 -4.19
C GLU A 40 15.88 -16.69 -4.51
N ARG A 41 15.85 -15.52 -3.85
CA ARG A 41 14.90 -14.45 -4.17
C ARG A 41 15.04 -13.94 -5.60
N LEU A 42 16.26 -13.88 -6.13
CA LEU A 42 16.51 -13.48 -7.52
C LEU A 42 16.08 -14.57 -8.51
N ALA A 43 16.20 -15.85 -8.13
CA ALA A 43 15.78 -16.99 -8.94
C ALA A 43 14.25 -17.17 -9.00
N VAL A 44 13.51 -16.76 -7.95
CA VAL A 44 12.04 -16.89 -7.87
C VAL A 44 11.31 -15.68 -8.48
N ARG A 45 11.97 -14.83 -9.28
CA ARG A 45 11.25 -13.77 -10.00
C ARG A 45 10.24 -14.42 -10.95
N THR A 46 8.95 -14.26 -10.65
CA THR A 46 7.87 -14.74 -11.51
C THR A 46 8.06 -14.17 -12.92
N PRO A 47 7.94 -14.99 -13.99
CA PRO A 47 8.15 -14.50 -15.34
C PRO A 47 7.19 -13.34 -15.62
N THR A 48 7.71 -12.29 -16.29
CA THR A 48 6.91 -11.14 -16.69
C THR A 48 5.85 -11.58 -17.71
N ARG A 49 4.61 -11.73 -17.26
CA ARG A 49 3.45 -12.04 -18.11
C ARG A 49 2.89 -10.73 -18.68
N THR A 50 2.86 -10.61 -20.00
CA THR A 50 2.21 -9.48 -20.71
C THR A 50 0.73 -9.78 -20.88
N ILE A 51 -0.14 -8.84 -20.51
CA ILE A 51 -1.60 -8.97 -20.68
C ILE A 51 -1.92 -8.75 -22.16
N ALA A 52 -2.45 -9.77 -22.85
CA ALA A 52 -2.65 -9.74 -24.30
C ALA A 52 -4.05 -9.28 -24.71
N ASP A 53 -5.09 -9.65 -23.95
CA ASP A 53 -6.49 -9.42 -24.32
C ASP A 53 -7.31 -8.75 -23.19
N ALA A 54 -8.51 -8.30 -23.56
CA ALA A 54 -9.41 -7.64 -22.61
C ALA A 54 -9.94 -8.62 -21.55
N ALA A 55 -10.04 -9.91 -21.87
CA ALA A 55 -10.46 -10.95 -20.93
C ALA A 55 -9.39 -11.19 -19.85
N GLU A 56 -8.11 -11.35 -20.22
CA GLU A 56 -7.01 -11.42 -19.25
C GLU A 56 -6.95 -10.16 -18.40
N LEU A 57 -7.21 -8.98 -18.97
CA LEU A 57 -7.19 -7.73 -18.19
C LEU A 57 -8.27 -7.74 -17.11
N VAL A 58 -9.47 -8.26 -17.43
CA VAL A 58 -10.55 -8.42 -16.45
C VAL A 58 -10.18 -9.43 -15.38
N ASP A 59 -9.63 -10.59 -15.76
CA ASP A 59 -9.22 -11.61 -14.80
C ASP A 59 -8.08 -11.14 -13.90
N TYR A 60 -7.11 -10.42 -14.48
CA TYR A 60 -6.03 -9.77 -13.75
C TYR A 60 -6.59 -8.77 -12.73
N ARG A 61 -7.53 -7.91 -13.13
CA ARG A 61 -8.18 -6.95 -12.24
C ARG A 61 -8.94 -7.66 -11.12
N SER A 62 -9.71 -8.69 -11.44
CA SER A 62 -10.49 -9.47 -10.46
C SER A 62 -9.58 -10.09 -9.41
N ARG A 63 -8.54 -10.81 -9.83
CA ARG A 63 -7.56 -11.43 -8.92
C ARG A 63 -6.83 -10.40 -8.06
N LYS A 64 -6.42 -9.27 -8.64
CA LYS A 64 -5.76 -8.21 -7.86
C LYS A 64 -6.70 -7.56 -6.85
N ARG A 65 -7.97 -7.37 -7.19
CA ARG A 65 -8.99 -6.88 -6.25
C ARG A 65 -9.19 -7.85 -5.10
N GLU A 66 -9.31 -9.14 -5.39
CA GLU A 66 -9.42 -10.19 -4.37
C GLU A 66 -8.23 -10.16 -3.42
N GLU A 67 -7.00 -10.05 -3.92
CA GLU A 67 -5.79 -9.92 -3.09
C GLU A 67 -5.86 -8.71 -2.13
N PHE A 68 -6.32 -7.55 -2.61
CA PHE A 68 -6.49 -6.37 -1.75
C PHE A 68 -7.62 -6.54 -0.75
N GLU A 69 -8.75 -7.11 -1.14
CA GLU A 69 -9.87 -7.36 -0.24
C GLU A 69 -9.51 -8.38 0.83
N ASP A 70 -8.75 -9.42 0.50
CA ASP A 70 -8.22 -10.39 1.47
C ASP A 70 -7.26 -9.72 2.45
N GLN A 71 -6.38 -8.84 1.97
CA GLN A 71 -5.54 -8.03 2.87
C GLN A 71 -6.40 -7.16 3.79
N ILE A 72 -7.45 -6.52 3.28
CA ILE A 72 -8.37 -5.72 4.09
C ILE A 72 -9.12 -6.59 5.12
N ARG A 73 -9.52 -7.81 4.76
CA ARG A 73 -10.16 -8.76 5.68
C ARG A 73 -9.22 -9.17 6.82
N LEU A 74 -7.94 -9.41 6.51
CA LEU A 74 -6.93 -9.78 7.48
C LEU A 74 -6.51 -8.60 8.38
N SER A 75 -6.41 -7.40 7.82
CA SER A 75 -5.95 -6.20 8.51
C SER A 75 -6.90 -5.02 8.33
N ARG A 76 -8.13 -5.16 8.85
CA ARG A 76 -9.21 -4.15 8.66
C ARG A 76 -8.83 -2.75 9.15
N GLY A 77 -8.03 -2.65 10.22
CA GLY A 77 -7.59 -1.39 10.81
C GLY A 77 -6.37 -0.75 10.14
N ASP A 78 -5.69 -1.44 9.21
CA ASP A 78 -4.55 -0.84 8.52
C ASP A 78 -4.97 -0.02 7.30
N THR A 79 -5.09 1.28 7.54
CA THR A 79 -5.36 2.31 6.55
C THR A 79 -4.41 2.27 5.35
N ARG A 80 -3.17 1.79 5.51
CA ARG A 80 -2.17 1.74 4.42
C ARG A 80 -2.59 0.79 3.30
N VAL A 81 -3.33 -0.27 3.63
CA VAL A 81 -3.84 -1.22 2.63
C VAL A 81 -4.84 -0.52 1.73
N TYR A 82 -5.77 0.26 2.29
CA TYR A 82 -6.74 1.05 1.53
C TYR A 82 -6.05 2.08 0.62
N ILE A 83 -5.02 2.78 1.12
CA ILE A 83 -4.26 3.74 0.31
C ILE A 83 -3.60 3.06 -0.90
N ARG A 84 -2.96 1.90 -0.69
CA ARG A 84 -2.36 1.13 -1.80
C ARG A 84 -3.43 0.64 -2.79
N TYR A 85 -4.57 0.18 -2.28
CA TYR A 85 -5.66 -0.30 -3.12
C TYR A 85 -6.26 0.85 -3.97
N ALA A 86 -6.51 2.01 -3.37
CA ALA A 86 -7.01 3.20 -4.06
C ALA A 86 -6.05 3.67 -5.16
N ARG A 87 -4.74 3.72 -4.89
CA ARG A 87 -3.72 4.08 -5.90
C ARG A 87 -3.66 3.06 -7.05
N TRP A 88 -3.86 1.78 -6.76
CA TRP A 88 -3.92 0.77 -7.81
C TRP A 88 -5.19 0.92 -8.66
N GLU A 89 -6.36 1.14 -8.08
CA GLU A 89 -7.59 1.41 -8.85
C GLU A 89 -7.50 2.73 -9.65
N GLU A 90 -6.78 3.74 -9.14
CA GLU A 90 -6.46 4.96 -9.89
C GLU A 90 -5.64 4.64 -11.15
N SER A 91 -4.65 3.74 -11.06
CA SER A 91 -3.90 3.27 -12.23
C SER A 91 -4.78 2.56 -13.27
N GLN A 92 -5.88 1.94 -12.83
CA GLN A 92 -6.87 1.29 -13.70
C GLN A 92 -7.90 2.28 -14.28
N LYS A 93 -7.87 3.55 -13.85
CA LYS A 93 -8.81 4.64 -14.19
C LYS A 93 -10.26 4.35 -13.78
N ASP A 94 -10.48 3.51 -12.77
CA ASP A 94 -11.83 3.21 -12.23
C ASP A 94 -12.13 4.14 -11.03
N PHE A 95 -12.41 5.41 -11.32
CA PHE A 95 -12.57 6.44 -10.29
C PHE A 95 -13.75 6.19 -9.34
N ARG A 96 -14.80 5.51 -9.81
CA ARG A 96 -15.96 5.17 -8.96
C ARG A 96 -15.54 4.21 -7.85
N ARG A 97 -14.72 3.21 -8.17
CA ARG A 97 -14.19 2.29 -7.17
C ARG A 97 -13.19 2.96 -6.25
N VAL A 98 -12.31 3.81 -6.78
CA VAL A 98 -11.36 4.57 -5.94
C VAL A 98 -12.10 5.33 -4.83
N ARG A 99 -13.18 6.04 -5.17
CA ARG A 99 -14.03 6.73 -4.18
C ARG A 99 -14.61 5.77 -3.15
N SER A 100 -15.16 4.64 -3.58
CA SER A 100 -15.69 3.64 -2.65
C SER A 100 -14.62 3.11 -1.68
N VAL A 101 -13.38 2.92 -2.13
CA VAL A 101 -12.27 2.50 -1.27
C VAL A 101 -11.88 3.60 -0.29
N TRP A 102 -11.84 4.87 -0.72
CA TRP A 102 -11.57 6.00 0.17
C TRP A 102 -12.66 6.19 1.23
N GLU A 103 -13.93 6.12 0.85
CA GLU A 103 -15.03 6.23 1.82
C GLU A 103 -14.97 5.09 2.84
N ARG A 104 -14.69 3.85 2.41
CA ARG A 104 -14.44 2.72 3.33
C ARG A 104 -13.24 2.95 4.25
N ALA A 105 -12.17 3.59 3.76
CA ALA A 105 -11.02 3.93 4.58
C ALA A 105 -11.38 4.98 5.65
N LEU A 106 -12.21 5.95 5.30
CA LEU A 106 -12.72 6.96 6.21
C LEU A 106 -13.69 6.37 7.25
N GLU A 107 -14.51 5.38 6.89
CA GLU A 107 -15.34 4.64 7.85
C GLU A 107 -14.50 3.94 8.93
N VAL A 108 -13.29 3.49 8.59
CA VAL A 108 -12.36 2.86 9.54
C VAL A 108 -11.69 3.91 10.43
N ASP A 109 -11.16 4.99 9.85
CA ASP A 109 -10.41 6.01 10.58
C ASP A 109 -10.67 7.42 10.04
N HIS A 110 -11.84 7.98 10.35
CA HIS A 110 -12.20 9.33 9.95
C HIS A 110 -11.41 10.43 10.69
N ARG A 111 -10.68 10.09 11.76
CA ARG A 111 -9.91 11.06 12.56
C ARG A 111 -8.53 11.35 11.95
N ASN A 112 -8.09 10.50 11.04
CA ASN A 112 -6.83 10.68 10.34
C ASN A 112 -6.95 11.73 9.23
N HIS A 113 -6.50 12.95 9.52
CA HIS A 113 -6.45 14.04 8.54
C HIS A 113 -5.63 13.69 7.28
N GLY A 114 -4.66 12.78 7.37
CA GLY A 114 -3.85 12.33 6.24
C GLY A 114 -4.67 11.58 5.18
N LEU A 115 -5.70 10.83 5.59
CA LEU A 115 -6.63 10.17 4.67
C LEU A 115 -7.44 11.20 3.88
N TRP A 116 -8.01 12.17 4.57
CA TRP A 116 -8.79 13.26 3.94
C TRP A 116 -7.95 14.03 2.92
N LEU A 117 -6.71 14.37 3.27
CA LEU A 117 -5.79 15.05 2.35
C LEU A 117 -5.49 14.20 1.11
N GLN A 118 -5.16 12.91 1.27
CA GLN A 118 -4.86 12.06 0.12
C GLN A 118 -6.07 11.84 -0.78
N TYR A 119 -7.27 11.73 -0.20
CA TYR A 119 -8.51 11.60 -0.96
C TYR A 119 -8.82 12.87 -1.76
N ALA A 120 -8.72 14.04 -1.13
CA ALA A 120 -8.91 15.32 -1.81
C ALA A 120 -7.86 15.55 -2.90
N GLU A 121 -6.59 15.22 -2.64
CA GLU A 121 -5.52 15.28 -3.63
C GLU A 121 -5.76 14.37 -4.84
N PHE A 122 -6.34 13.18 -4.62
CA PHE A 122 -6.75 12.28 -5.70
C PHE A 122 -7.82 12.94 -6.59
N GLU A 123 -8.86 13.53 -6.02
CA GLU A 123 -9.91 14.20 -6.81
C GLU A 123 -9.34 15.41 -7.56
N MET A 124 -8.43 16.17 -6.94
CA MET A 124 -7.75 17.30 -7.58
C MET A 124 -6.87 16.86 -8.77
N LYS A 125 -6.07 15.80 -8.61
CA LYS A 125 -5.21 15.27 -9.69
C LYS A 125 -6.01 14.84 -10.92
N ASN A 126 -7.20 14.31 -10.70
CA ASN A 126 -8.10 13.85 -11.76
C ASN A 126 -9.06 14.94 -12.26
N ARG A 127 -8.87 16.20 -11.83
CA ARG A 127 -9.66 17.39 -12.21
C ARG A 127 -11.13 17.36 -11.79
N PHE A 128 -11.47 16.57 -10.77
CA PHE A 128 -12.82 16.49 -10.20
C PHE A 128 -13.02 17.53 -9.09
N VAL A 129 -13.07 18.80 -9.47
CA VAL A 129 -13.09 19.94 -8.54
C VAL A 129 -14.28 19.92 -7.58
N ASN A 130 -15.48 19.62 -8.08
CA ASN A 130 -16.69 19.59 -7.23
C ASN A 130 -16.63 18.49 -6.18
N HIS A 131 -16.05 17.34 -6.52
CA HIS A 131 -15.86 16.25 -5.56
C HIS A 131 -14.78 16.62 -4.54
N ALA A 132 -13.65 17.19 -4.96
CA ALA A 132 -12.61 17.68 -4.07
C ALA A 132 -13.17 18.69 -3.04
N ARG A 133 -14.01 19.64 -3.49
CA ARG A 133 -14.66 20.62 -2.61
C ARG A 133 -15.53 19.95 -1.55
N ASN A 134 -16.40 19.00 -1.95
CA ASN A 134 -17.24 18.26 -1.00
C ASN A 134 -16.39 17.49 0.02
N VAL A 135 -15.30 16.85 -0.42
CA VAL A 135 -14.37 16.16 0.49
C VAL A 135 -13.75 17.12 1.50
N PHE A 136 -13.29 18.30 1.06
CA PHE A 136 -12.73 19.32 1.98
C PHE A 136 -13.78 19.88 2.94
N GLU A 137 -14.99 20.20 2.47
CA GLU A 137 -16.09 20.66 3.32
C GLU A 137 -16.42 19.64 4.42
N ARG A 138 -16.50 18.34 4.06
CA ARG A 138 -16.69 17.26 5.03
C ARG A 138 -15.50 17.11 5.98
N ALA A 139 -14.28 17.16 5.46
CA ALA A 139 -13.07 17.00 6.27
C ALA A 139 -12.97 18.08 7.35
N VAL A 140 -13.25 19.32 6.98
CA VAL A 140 -13.25 20.48 7.88
C VAL A 140 -14.38 20.39 8.91
N ALA A 141 -15.57 19.92 8.53
CA ALA A 141 -16.66 19.71 9.46
C ALA A 141 -16.37 18.63 10.50
N VAL A 142 -15.66 17.56 10.12
CA VAL A 142 -15.30 16.46 11.03
C VAL A 142 -14.09 16.81 11.90
N LEU A 143 -13.11 17.51 11.34
CA LEU A 143 -11.83 17.85 11.97
C LEU A 143 -11.56 19.36 11.91
N PRO A 144 -12.36 20.18 12.61
CA PRO A 144 -12.24 21.63 12.54
C PRO A 144 -10.91 22.13 13.13
N GLY A 145 -10.35 21.46 14.14
CA GLY A 145 -9.08 21.85 14.77
C GLY A 145 -7.81 21.52 13.98
N VAL A 146 -7.90 20.98 12.76
CA VAL A 146 -6.72 20.63 11.96
C VAL A 146 -6.45 21.70 10.91
N ASP A 147 -5.58 22.65 11.23
CA ASP A 147 -5.20 23.78 10.36
C ASP A 147 -4.75 23.34 8.96
N ARG A 148 -4.06 22.19 8.87
CA ARG A 148 -3.55 21.67 7.59
C ARG A 148 -4.68 21.42 6.57
N LEU A 149 -5.88 21.02 7.02
CA LEU A 149 -7.02 20.81 6.14
C LEU A 149 -7.54 22.13 5.58
N TRP A 150 -7.65 23.15 6.43
CA TRP A 150 -8.05 24.51 6.05
C TRP A 150 -7.08 25.13 5.05
N TRP A 151 -5.78 25.06 5.33
CA TRP A 151 -4.74 25.56 4.43
C TRP A 151 -4.82 24.92 3.05
N ARG A 152 -4.99 23.60 2.98
CA ARG A 152 -5.07 22.89 1.70
C ARG A 152 -6.35 23.23 0.95
N TYR A 153 -7.46 23.46 1.66
CA TYR A 153 -8.72 23.87 1.05
C TYR A 153 -8.67 25.29 0.47
N ILE A 154 -8.11 26.25 1.21
CA ILE A 154 -7.87 27.62 0.73
C ILE A 154 -6.98 27.60 -0.51
N GLN A 155 -5.86 26.86 -0.46
CA GLN A 155 -4.95 26.74 -1.60
C GLN A 155 -5.65 26.18 -2.84
N MET A 156 -6.57 25.21 -2.66
CA MET A 156 -7.36 24.69 -3.77
C MET A 156 -8.25 25.79 -4.38
N GLU A 157 -9.04 26.51 -3.58
CA GLU A 157 -9.91 27.57 -4.11
C GLU A 157 -9.13 28.74 -4.73
N GLU A 158 -7.95 29.07 -4.20
CA GLU A 158 -7.04 30.06 -4.76
C GLU A 158 -6.51 29.62 -6.14
N THR A 159 -6.08 28.36 -6.28
CA THR A 159 -5.63 27.82 -7.58
C THR A 159 -6.74 27.79 -8.63
N LEU A 160 -8.00 27.78 -8.19
CA LEU A 160 -9.18 27.86 -9.05
C LEU A 160 -9.62 29.30 -9.34
N GLY A 161 -9.00 30.30 -8.71
CA GLY A 161 -9.34 31.72 -8.84
C GLY A 161 -10.64 32.14 -8.14
N ASN A 162 -11.13 31.33 -7.18
CA ASN A 162 -12.39 31.60 -6.48
C ASN A 162 -12.14 32.44 -5.22
N GLU A 163 -11.91 33.74 -5.40
CA GLU A 163 -11.65 34.66 -4.28
C GLU A 163 -12.79 34.72 -3.27
N ALA A 164 -14.04 34.65 -3.73
CA ALA A 164 -15.20 34.65 -2.84
C ALA A 164 -15.25 33.38 -1.97
N GLY A 165 -14.83 32.24 -2.53
CA GLY A 165 -14.66 30.99 -1.80
C GLY A 165 -13.59 31.10 -0.72
N VAL A 166 -12.41 31.59 -1.10
CA VAL A 166 -11.28 31.80 -0.18
C VAL A 166 -11.68 32.68 1.00
N ARG A 167 -12.30 33.85 0.76
CA ARG A 167 -12.74 34.75 1.83
C ARG A 167 -13.70 34.07 2.80
N ARG A 168 -14.70 33.35 2.28
CA ARG A 168 -15.67 32.61 3.09
C ARG A 168 -15.00 31.57 3.98
N ILE A 169 -14.06 30.80 3.42
CA ILE A 169 -13.35 29.74 4.16
C ILE A 169 -12.46 30.36 5.23
N SER A 170 -11.74 31.44 4.91
CA SER A 170 -10.90 32.16 5.87
C SER A 170 -11.73 32.75 7.01
N GLU A 171 -12.88 33.37 6.72
CA GLU A 171 -13.80 33.89 7.75
C GLU A 171 -14.37 32.78 8.64
N MET A 172 -14.66 31.61 8.07
CA MET A 172 -15.10 30.45 8.88
C MET A 172 -13.96 29.95 9.78
N TRP A 173 -12.74 29.90 9.26
CA TRP A 173 -11.58 29.44 10.01
C TRP A 173 -11.20 30.41 11.13
N THR A 174 -11.23 31.73 10.89
CA THR A 174 -10.90 32.73 11.91
C THR A 174 -11.89 32.69 13.08
N LYS A 175 -13.19 32.55 12.79
CA LYS A 175 -14.22 32.41 13.84
C LYS A 175 -13.95 31.21 14.74
N LEU A 176 -13.58 30.07 14.14
CA LEU A 176 -13.24 28.88 14.91
C LEU A 176 -12.01 29.10 15.82
N THR A 177 -10.99 29.80 15.32
CA THR A 177 -9.79 30.10 16.11
C THR A 177 -10.02 31.13 17.21
N GLU A 178 -10.99 32.03 17.06
CA GLU A 178 -11.36 33.03 18.06
C GLU A 178 -12.20 32.44 19.22
N GLU A 179 -12.90 31.33 18.98
CA GLU A 179 -13.74 30.65 19.97
C GLU A 179 -12.95 29.72 20.93
N HIS A 180 -11.64 29.54 20.72
CA HIS A 180 -10.74 28.72 21.55
C HIS A 180 -9.75 29.57 22.34
#